data_AF-A0A9J9KWX0-F1
#
_entry.id   AF-A0A9J9KWX0-F1
#
_cell.length_a   1.000
_cell.length_b   1.000
_cell.length_c   1.000
_cell.angle_alpha   90.00
_cell.angle_beta   90.00
_cell.angle_gamma   90.00
#
_symmetry.space_group_name_H-M   'P 1'
#
loop_
_entity.id
_entity.type
_entity.pdbx_description
1 polymer ?
#
loop_
_entity_poly.entity_id
_entity_poly.type
_entity_poly.pdbx_seq_one_letter_code
_entity_poly.pdbx_strand_id
1 'polypeptide(L)'
;MTEIQRLLTETIDDLNAREKRDNRPRFSISFIRKHTGLFLAMYAALLATLIVMLLSETLIDSVWLLIVLFVVFNAFFFFDVNPRYRYEDIDVLDFRVCYNGEWYNTRYVPSELITRILHSPNVEEEQKSKLQKMVSTKGELSFYDVFTLSRPETA
;
A
#
# COMPACT_ATOMS: atom_id res chain seq x y z
N MET A 1 25.10 7.33 -5.17
CA MET A 1 23.91 7.49 -4.31
C MET A 1 23.88 8.94 -3.88
N THR A 2 22.81 9.69 -4.16
CA THR A 2 22.71 11.09 -3.70
C THR A 2 22.46 11.13 -2.19
N GLU A 3 22.77 12.24 -1.52
CA GLU A 3 22.51 12.36 -0.08
C GLU A 3 21.01 12.26 0.25
N ILE A 4 20.14 12.81 -0.61
CA ILE A 4 18.69 12.66 -0.49
C ILE A 4 18.29 11.18 -0.56
N GLN A 5 18.85 10.42 -1.53
CA GLN A 5 18.59 8.99 -1.65
C GLN A 5 19.05 8.23 -0.39
N ARG A 6 20.21 8.57 0.17
CA ARG A 6 20.71 7.96 1.41
C ARG A 6 19.75 8.22 2.58
N LEU A 7 19.35 9.47 2.78
CA LEU A 7 18.42 9.89 3.85
C LEU A 7 17.02 9.25 3.70
N LEU A 8 16.52 9.16 2.47
CA LEU A 8 15.22 8.53 2.19
C LEU A 8 15.29 7.02 2.46
N THR A 9 16.36 6.36 2.04
CA THR A 9 16.59 4.92 2.28
C THR A 9 16.68 4.63 3.79
N GLU A 10 17.43 5.43 4.53
CA GLU A 10 17.57 5.30 5.99
C GLU A 10 16.21 5.45 6.70
N THR A 11 15.40 6.41 6.25
CA THR A 11 14.05 6.63 6.79
C THR A 11 13.10 5.48 6.45
N ILE A 12 13.19 4.92 5.25
CA ILE A 12 12.43 3.73 4.83
C ILE A 12 12.82 2.52 5.69
N ASP A 13 14.10 2.31 5.95
CA ASP A 13 14.56 1.19 6.78
C ASP A 13 14.14 1.33 8.25
N ASP A 14 14.22 2.53 8.83
CA ASP A 14 13.69 2.80 10.16
C ASP A 14 12.16 2.58 10.22
N LEU A 15 11.42 3.04 9.22
CA LEU A 15 9.98 2.80 9.11
C LEU A 15 9.66 1.30 9.01
N ASN A 16 10.39 0.57 8.16
CA ASN A 16 10.25 -0.88 8.02
C ASN A 16 10.49 -1.61 9.35
N ALA A 17 11.48 -1.18 10.13
CA ALA A 17 11.79 -1.74 11.44
C ALA A 17 10.71 -1.43 12.49
N ARG A 18 10.28 -0.17 12.57
CA ARG A 18 9.25 0.31 13.51
C ARG A 18 7.90 -0.37 13.26
N GLU A 19 7.49 -0.49 12.00
CA GLU A 19 6.20 -1.09 11.61
C GLU A 19 6.27 -2.63 11.43
N LYS A 20 7.45 -3.24 11.62
CA LYS A 20 7.69 -4.69 11.45
C LYS A 20 7.20 -5.20 10.09
N ARG A 21 7.63 -4.51 9.02
CA ARG A 21 7.27 -4.80 7.62
C ARG A 21 8.13 -5.97 7.12
N ASP A 22 7.59 -7.19 7.24
CA ASP A 22 8.34 -8.45 7.06
C ASP A 22 7.96 -9.23 5.80
N ASN A 23 7.09 -8.69 4.92
CA ASN A 23 6.55 -9.37 3.73
C ASN A 23 5.82 -10.70 4.03
N ARG A 24 5.45 -10.98 5.28
CA ARG A 24 4.79 -12.24 5.63
C ARG A 24 3.27 -12.09 5.54
N PRO A 25 2.56 -13.07 4.95
CA PRO A 25 1.11 -13.10 5.02
C PRO A 25 0.68 -13.36 6.46
N ARG A 26 -0.21 -12.52 6.95
CA ARG A 26 -0.81 -12.63 8.28
C ARG A 26 -2.31 -12.79 8.12
N PHE A 27 -2.88 -13.67 8.93
CA PHE A 27 -4.33 -13.80 9.00
C PHE A 27 -4.90 -12.54 9.67
N SER A 28 -5.73 -11.79 8.95
CA SER A 28 -6.34 -10.56 9.42
C SER A 28 -7.85 -10.62 9.26
N ILE A 29 -8.55 -10.18 10.31
CA ILE A 29 -10.02 -9.98 10.31
C ILE A 29 -10.34 -8.51 9.98
N SER A 30 -9.32 -7.75 9.54
CA SER A 30 -9.42 -6.33 9.26
C SER A 30 -10.50 -6.05 8.20
N PHE A 31 -10.60 -6.91 7.18
CA PHE A 31 -11.60 -6.80 6.13
C PHE A 31 -13.03 -6.80 6.67
N ILE A 32 -13.37 -7.74 7.57
CA ILE A 32 -14.71 -7.82 8.17
C ILE A 32 -15.02 -6.56 8.98
N ARG A 33 -14.04 -6.04 9.74
CA ARG A 33 -14.24 -4.86 10.59
C ARG A 33 -14.36 -3.56 9.79
N LYS A 34 -13.55 -3.41 8.75
CA LYS A 34 -13.47 -2.19 7.93
C LYS A 34 -14.59 -2.13 6.88
N HIS A 35 -15.01 -3.29 6.37
CA HIS A 35 -15.97 -3.41 5.27
C HIS A 35 -17.15 -4.31 5.63
N THR A 36 -17.74 -4.13 6.82
CA THR A 36 -18.85 -4.96 7.33
C THR A 36 -20.02 -5.04 6.34
N GLY A 37 -20.40 -3.92 5.72
CA GLY A 37 -21.51 -3.90 4.75
C GLY A 37 -21.23 -4.71 3.49
N LEU A 38 -20.01 -4.62 2.96
CA LEU A 38 -19.58 -5.40 1.79
C LEU A 38 -19.54 -6.89 2.11
N PHE A 39 -19.05 -7.24 3.31
CA PHE A 39 -19.03 -8.60 3.80
C PHE A 39 -20.45 -9.18 3.89
N LEU A 40 -21.41 -8.46 4.49
CA LEU A 40 -22.80 -8.90 4.56
C LEU A 40 -23.45 -9.05 3.18
N ALA A 41 -23.22 -8.08 2.28
CA ALA A 41 -23.76 -8.13 0.92
C ALA A 41 -23.25 -9.35 0.15
N MET A 42 -21.99 -9.71 0.33
CA MET A 42 -21.37 -10.88 -0.31
C MET A 42 -22.01 -12.20 0.15
N TYR A 43 -22.30 -12.36 1.45
CA TYR A 43 -22.99 -13.55 1.96
C TYR A 43 -24.47 -13.60 1.54
N ALA A 44 -25.13 -12.44 1.46
CA ALA A 44 -26.49 -12.36 0.93
C ALA A 44 -26.54 -12.77 -0.55
N ALA A 45 -25.58 -12.32 -1.36
CA ALA A 45 -25.44 -12.73 -2.75
C ALA A 45 -25.17 -14.23 -2.89
N LEU A 46 -24.26 -14.79 -2.08
CA LEU A 46 -24.02 -16.24 -2.04
C LEU A 46 -25.30 -17.01 -1.75
N LEU A 47 -26.06 -16.60 -0.73
CA LEU A 47 -27.31 -17.26 -0.35
C LEU A 47 -28.36 -17.19 -1.47
N ALA A 48 -28.49 -16.04 -2.12
CA ALA A 48 -29.38 -15.89 -3.28
C ALA A 48 -28.97 -16.83 -4.43
N THR A 49 -27.69 -16.89 -4.79
CA THR A 49 -27.18 -17.80 -5.83
C THR A 49 -27.38 -19.26 -5.45
N LEU A 50 -27.13 -19.62 -4.19
CA LEU A 50 -27.32 -20.98 -3.68
C LEU A 50 -28.77 -21.43 -3.81
N ILE A 51 -29.74 -20.58 -3.46
CA ILE A 51 -31.17 -20.88 -3.60
C ILE A 51 -31.51 -21.15 -5.07
N VAL A 52 -31.04 -20.31 -5.99
CA VAL A 52 -31.30 -20.49 -7.43
C VAL A 52 -30.72 -21.81 -7.94
N MET A 53 -29.50 -22.17 -7.51
CA MET A 53 -28.86 -23.42 -7.93
C MET A 53 -29.55 -24.66 -7.37
N LEU A 54 -30.03 -24.62 -6.12
CA LEU A 54 -30.74 -25.74 -5.49
C LEU A 54 -32.11 -25.99 -6.12
N LEU A 55 -32.77 -24.95 -6.63
CA LEU A 55 -34.05 -25.06 -7.33
C LEU A 55 -33.90 -25.47 -8.80
N SER A 56 -32.67 -25.52 -9.31
CA SER A 56 -32.38 -25.80 -10.71
C SER A 56 -31.88 -27.22 -10.90
N GLU A 57 -32.63 -28.03 -11.65
CA GLU A 57 -32.25 -29.42 -11.99
C GLU A 57 -30.91 -29.52 -12.73
N THR A 58 -30.47 -28.46 -13.43
CA THR A 58 -29.22 -28.45 -14.20
C THR A 58 -28.01 -27.98 -13.39
N LEU A 59 -28.20 -27.19 -12.33
CA LEU A 59 -27.10 -26.62 -11.54
C LEU A 59 -26.89 -27.29 -10.18
N ILE A 60 -27.83 -28.08 -9.68
CA ILE A 60 -27.76 -28.69 -8.35
C ILE A 60 -26.48 -29.51 -8.11
N ASP A 61 -26.03 -30.28 -9.12
CA ASP A 61 -24.80 -31.09 -9.03
C ASP A 61 -23.52 -30.25 -9.00
N SER A 62 -23.60 -28.96 -9.33
CA SER A 62 -22.47 -28.02 -9.33
C SER A 62 -22.44 -27.10 -8.10
N VAL A 63 -23.38 -27.24 -7.15
CA VAL A 63 -23.44 -26.42 -5.93
C VAL A 63 -22.14 -26.49 -5.12
N TRP A 64 -21.51 -27.67 -5.05
CA TRP A 64 -20.22 -27.82 -4.36
C TRP A 64 -19.13 -26.91 -4.92
N LEU A 65 -19.12 -26.68 -6.25
CA LEU A 65 -18.15 -25.83 -6.92
C LEU A 65 -18.33 -24.38 -6.50
N LEU A 66 -19.58 -23.90 -6.38
CA LEU A 66 -19.88 -22.56 -5.86
C LEU A 66 -19.30 -22.37 -4.47
N ILE A 67 -19.50 -23.35 -3.57
CA ILE A 67 -18.99 -23.28 -2.19
C ILE A 67 -17.46 -23.28 -2.17
N VAL A 68 -16.81 -24.18 -2.92
CA VAL A 68 -15.35 -24.22 -3.00
C VAL A 68 -14.79 -22.91 -3.52
N LEU A 69 -15.34 -22.39 -4.62
CA LEU A 69 -14.89 -21.14 -5.22
C LEU A 69 -15.09 -19.96 -4.28
N PHE A 70 -16.25 -19.91 -3.61
CA PHE A 70 -16.54 -18.89 -2.60
C PHE A 70 -15.51 -18.94 -1.48
N VAL A 71 -15.25 -20.11 -0.89
CA VAL A 71 -14.27 -20.26 0.19
C VAL A 71 -12.86 -19.86 -0.27
N VAL A 72 -12.43 -20.30 -1.45
CA VAL A 72 -11.10 -19.97 -1.99
C VAL A 72 -10.94 -18.47 -2.20
N PHE A 73 -11.88 -17.82 -2.89
CA PHE A 73 -11.80 -16.37 -3.12
C PHE A 73 -11.98 -15.56 -1.84
N ASN A 74 -12.82 -16.03 -0.91
CA ASN A 74 -12.96 -15.37 0.38
C ASN A 74 -11.70 -15.49 1.24
N ALA A 75 -11.03 -16.64 1.21
CA ALA A 75 -9.80 -16.88 1.96
C ALA A 75 -8.76 -15.80 1.65
N PHE A 76 -8.63 -15.36 0.39
CA PHE A 76 -7.72 -14.27 0.01
C PHE A 76 -7.95 -12.97 0.77
N PHE A 77 -9.20 -12.58 1.08
CA PHE A 77 -9.49 -11.36 1.84
C PHE A 77 -9.05 -11.43 3.31
N PHE A 78 -8.78 -12.62 3.82
CA PHE A 78 -8.29 -12.81 5.19
C PHE A 78 -6.77 -12.78 5.30
N PHE A 79 -6.04 -12.71 4.19
CA PHE A 79 -4.60 -12.59 4.21
C PHE A 79 -4.21 -11.13 3.93
N ASP A 80 -3.60 -10.52 4.94
CA ASP A 80 -2.97 -9.21 4.82
C ASP A 80 -1.45 -9.40 4.80
N VAL A 81 -0.75 -8.70 3.92
CA VAL A 81 0.71 -8.72 3.86
C VAL A 81 1.19 -7.33 4.20
N ASN A 82 2.18 -7.20 5.07
CA ASN A 82 2.81 -5.91 5.31
C ASN A 82 4.08 -5.78 4.44
N PRO A 83 3.99 -5.25 3.20
CA PRO A 83 5.10 -5.28 2.26
C PRO A 83 6.23 -4.38 2.75
N ARG A 84 7.46 -4.87 2.69
CA ARG A 84 8.64 -4.06 3.02
C ARG A 84 8.84 -3.00 1.94
N TYR A 85 8.97 -1.75 2.36
CA TYR A 85 9.27 -0.65 1.46
C TYR A 85 10.74 -0.64 1.06
N ARG A 86 11.01 -0.15 -0.15
CA ARG A 86 12.34 -0.01 -0.73
C ARG A 86 12.39 1.26 -1.56
N TYR A 87 13.57 1.88 -1.62
CA TYR A 87 13.76 3.11 -2.40
C TYR A 87 13.55 2.85 -3.91
N GLU A 88 13.99 1.68 -4.39
CA GLU A 88 13.92 1.29 -5.80
C GLU A 88 12.47 1.12 -6.29
N ASP A 89 11.54 0.85 -5.38
CA ASP A 89 10.14 0.54 -5.68
C ASP A 89 9.25 1.80 -5.69
N ILE A 90 9.79 3.01 -5.42
CA ILE A 90 8.99 4.25 -5.28
C ILE A 90 8.29 4.64 -6.58
N ASP A 91 8.94 4.42 -7.73
CA ASP A 91 8.44 4.76 -9.06
C ASP A 91 8.03 3.53 -9.89
N VAL A 92 8.17 2.33 -9.31
CA VAL A 92 7.81 1.07 -9.97
C VAL A 92 6.45 0.61 -9.44
N LEU A 93 5.62 0.06 -10.34
CA LEU A 93 4.36 -0.55 -9.94
C LEU A 93 4.61 -1.88 -9.21
N ASP A 94 4.81 -1.83 -7.89
CA ASP A 94 4.86 -3.03 -7.05
C ASP A 94 3.44 -3.46 -6.64
N PHE A 95 2.96 -4.54 -7.27
CA PHE A 95 1.64 -5.12 -7.01
C PHE A 95 1.40 -5.47 -5.54
N ARG A 96 2.43 -5.78 -4.75
CA ARG A 96 2.27 -6.11 -3.31
C ARG A 96 1.85 -4.89 -2.50
N VAL A 97 2.38 -3.73 -2.84
CA VAL A 97 2.12 -2.45 -2.17
C VAL A 97 0.74 -1.95 -2.62
N CYS A 98 0.44 -2.04 -3.92
CA CYS A 98 -0.89 -1.72 -4.47
C CYS A 98 -2.02 -2.61 -3.94
N TYR A 99 -1.80 -3.92 -3.77
CA TYR A 99 -2.82 -4.85 -3.25
C TYR A 99 -3.31 -4.46 -1.84
N ASN A 100 -2.39 -4.00 -0.99
CA ASN A 100 -2.71 -3.57 0.38
C ASN A 100 -3.18 -2.12 0.45
N GLY A 101 -3.26 -1.42 -0.69
CA GLY A 101 -3.72 -0.02 -0.77
C GLY A 101 -2.76 1.00 -0.18
N GLU A 102 -1.51 0.61 0.07
CA GLU A 102 -0.47 1.54 0.46
C GLU A 102 0.25 2.01 -0.80
N TRP A 103 0.51 3.30 -0.93
CA TRP A 103 1.26 3.82 -2.08
C TRP A 103 2.22 4.90 -1.60
N TYR A 104 3.38 5.00 -2.23
CA TYR A 104 4.39 6.01 -1.89
C TYR A 104 3.88 7.45 -2.13
N ASN A 105 2.81 7.63 -2.91
CA ASN A 105 2.10 8.90 -3.09
C ASN A 105 1.13 9.23 -1.95
N THR A 106 0.64 8.24 -1.22
CA THR A 106 -0.33 8.43 -0.12
C THR A 106 0.32 8.35 1.26
N ARG A 107 1.58 7.90 1.33
CA ARG A 107 2.38 7.87 2.56
C ARG A 107 3.19 9.14 2.70
N TYR A 108 2.90 9.90 3.76
CA TYR A 108 3.65 11.09 4.13
C TYR A 108 5.00 10.74 4.75
N VAL A 109 6.02 11.53 4.43
CA VAL A 109 7.32 11.42 5.08
C VAL A 109 7.29 12.03 6.48
N PRO A 110 8.09 11.53 7.43
CA PRO A 110 8.28 12.18 8.72
C PRO A 110 8.84 13.60 8.53
N SER A 111 8.38 14.57 9.32
CA SER A 111 8.91 15.93 9.30
C SER A 111 10.42 15.99 9.61
N GLU A 112 10.91 15.04 10.42
CA GLU A 112 12.33 14.87 10.71
C GLU A 112 13.16 14.66 9.44
N LEU A 113 12.67 13.90 8.46
CA LEU A 113 13.38 13.71 7.19
C LEU A 113 13.53 15.04 6.44
N ILE A 114 12.48 15.85 6.40
CA ILE A 114 12.50 17.17 5.76
C ILE A 114 13.56 18.06 6.44
N THR A 115 13.55 18.10 7.77
CA THR A 115 14.56 18.84 8.55
C THR A 115 15.97 18.33 8.28
N ARG A 116 16.19 17.01 8.24
CA ARG A 116 17.50 16.40 7.95
C ARG A 116 18.00 16.75 6.55
N ILE A 117 17.13 16.80 5.54
CA ILE A 117 17.50 17.20 4.18
C ILE A 117 17.89 18.69 4.14
N LEU A 118 17.12 19.57 4.79
CA LEU A 118 17.40 21.01 4.82
C LEU A 118 18.71 21.36 5.53
N HIS A 119 19.06 20.64 6.60
CA HIS A 119 20.29 20.87 7.37
C HIS A 119 21.50 20.10 6.84
N SER A 120 21.32 19.22 5.85
CA SER A 120 22.45 18.46 5.30
C SER A 120 23.37 19.36 4.48
N PRO A 121 24.69 19.36 4.74
CA PRO A 121 25.65 20.13 3.95
C PRO A 121 25.87 19.53 2.55
N ASN A 122 25.49 18.26 2.34
CA ASN A 122 25.72 17.53 1.10
C ASN A 122 24.52 17.55 0.15
N VAL A 123 23.51 18.38 0.44
CA VAL A 123 22.34 18.61 -0.42
C VAL A 123 22.46 19.99 -1.03
N GLU A 124 22.25 20.10 -2.34
CA GLU A 124 22.36 21.35 -3.07
C GLU A 124 21.30 22.37 -2.61
N GLU A 125 21.67 23.65 -2.57
CA GLU A 125 20.75 24.73 -2.14
C GLU A 125 19.53 24.85 -3.06
N GLU A 126 19.65 24.51 -4.34
CA GLU A 126 18.50 24.45 -5.26
C GLU A 126 17.48 23.40 -4.81
N GLN A 127 17.93 22.20 -4.46
CA GLN A 127 17.06 21.12 -3.98
C GLN A 127 16.39 21.49 -2.65
N LYS A 128 17.13 22.15 -1.74
CA LYS A 128 16.56 22.66 -0.47
C LYS A 128 15.48 23.72 -0.71
N SER A 129 15.72 24.65 -1.64
CA SER A 129 14.74 25.67 -2.01
C SER A 129 13.47 25.06 -2.61
N LYS A 130 13.62 24.08 -3.54
CA LYS A 130 12.50 23.31 -4.09
C LYS A 130 11.73 22.58 -3.00
N LEU A 131 12.41 21.91 -2.07
CA LEU A 131 11.79 21.25 -0.93
C LEU A 131 10.98 22.22 -0.05
N GLN A 132 11.55 23.36 0.33
CA GLN A 132 10.84 24.38 1.13
C GLN A 132 9.58 24.89 0.42
N LYS A 133 9.66 25.12 -0.90
CA LYS A 133 8.51 25.52 -1.71
C LYS A 133 7.42 24.44 -1.73
N MET A 134 7.81 23.18 -1.83
CA MET A 134 6.85 22.07 -1.81
C MET A 134 6.17 21.96 -0.44
N VAL A 135 6.91 22.10 0.66
CA VAL A 135 6.36 22.11 2.02
C VAL A 135 5.38 23.27 2.19
N SER A 136 5.70 24.48 1.73
CA SER A 136 4.81 25.63 1.87
C SER A 136 3.54 25.53 1.01
N THR A 137 3.60 24.81 -0.11
CA THR A 137 2.46 24.67 -1.04
C THR A 137 1.55 23.50 -0.67
N LYS A 138 2.12 22.33 -0.34
CA LYS A 138 1.36 21.10 -0.08
C LYS A 138 1.17 20.81 1.42
N GLY A 139 1.98 21.41 2.29
CA GLY A 139 2.02 21.09 3.73
C GLY A 139 2.73 19.76 3.98
N GLU A 140 2.02 18.65 3.81
CA GLU A 140 2.55 17.31 3.99
C GLU A 140 3.11 16.75 2.68
N LEU A 141 4.35 16.26 2.72
CA LEU A 141 5.02 15.68 1.54
C LEU A 141 4.97 14.16 1.59
N SER A 142 4.75 13.55 0.43
CA SER A 142 4.81 12.10 0.28
C SER A 142 6.23 11.59 0.02
N PHE A 143 6.46 10.28 0.16
CA PHE A 143 7.75 9.66 -0.20
C PHE A 143 8.10 9.91 -1.67
N TYR A 144 7.10 9.89 -2.55
CA TYR A 144 7.27 10.19 -3.97
C TYR A 144 7.68 11.64 -4.23
N ASP A 145 7.09 12.61 -3.50
CA ASP A 145 7.46 14.03 -3.60
C ASP A 145 8.95 14.23 -3.29
N VAL A 146 9.45 13.62 -2.21
CA VAL A 146 10.87 13.72 -1.85
C VAL A 146 11.77 12.97 -2.84
N PHE A 147 11.30 11.83 -3.35
CA PHE A 147 12.01 11.06 -4.37
C PHE A 147 12.24 11.86 -5.66
N THR A 148 11.23 12.61 -6.12
CA THR A 148 11.36 13.43 -7.35
C THR A 148 12.41 14.54 -7.25
N LEU A 149 12.72 15.05 -6.05
CA LEU A 149 13.82 16.01 -5.84
C LEU A 149 15.21 15.43 -6.16
N SER A 150 15.35 14.11 -6.04
CA SER A 150 16.61 13.41 -6.30
C SER A 150 16.78 12.98 -7.75
N ARG A 151 15.72 13.06 -8.57
CA ARG A 151 15.80 12.82 -9.99
C ARG A 151 16.14 14.11 -10.72
N PRO A 152 17.06 14.07 -11.71
CA PRO A 152 17.17 15.17 -12.65
C PRO A 152 15.80 15.36 -13.32
N GLU A 153 15.36 16.61 -13.49
CA GLU A 153 14.17 16.92 -14.30
C GLU A 153 14.33 16.19 -15.64
N THR A 154 13.52 15.16 -15.86
CA THR A 154 13.51 14.44 -17.13
C THR A 154 13.07 15.45 -18.19
N ALA A 155 14.02 15.85 -19.03
CA ALA A 155 13.82 16.63 -20.24
C ALA A 155 12.93 15.88 -21.25
#